data_AF-A0A6J5FLZ6-F1
#
_entry.id   AF-A0A6J5FLZ6-F1
#
_cell.length_a   1.000
_cell.length_b   1.000
_cell.length_c   1.000
_cell.angle_alpha   90.00
_cell.angle_beta   90.00
_cell.angle_gamma   90.00
#
_symmetry.space_group_name_H-M   'P 1'
#
loop_
_entity.id
_entity.type
_entity.pdbx_description
1 polymer ?
#
loop_
_entity_poly.entity_id
_entity_poly.type
_entity_poly.pdbx_seq_one_letter_code
_entity_poly.pdbx_strand_id
1 'polypeptide(L)'
;MRKCRLSWRSFRSQKRATLGKLSALAALPWLNALHVQAAHAAAPRMALVLGNAAYPPAPLNNPSNDARALAAALRSLGFAVDMRLDSSRQQMDDAIGAFCDKAASAQSTALFYFAGHGIQIDWRNYLLPVDMKLSHADDLARQAVDLGTLLDGLGRAHSSTNIVILDACRDNPFGSAGKTGAGLSQMDAPPRTLLAYATAPGNVASDGDGMNGLYTENLLKEIGRPDTRIEDVFKRVRLSVRQRSQGRQIPWESTSLEDDFYFVPPVDMHTPTQSELDAQFAKDRDDWNEAQQQGTAQAIFAYLKAHPNGHYSEIAQAALDRVLAERGEERVRIQTSPANPYSHGSYDAGVMRVGDRYTYRVMNRLNGHERAVTQTVTRISDGMVEFNNGAFMTDQLGNLLRSIEGARYDDNQVFPRDYAVGKEWGTRFGVVQPNGTHDAVSFDCKIVSRDAIDVPAGRYDAFHVEVTGWRLYHPAQRMRRYWMAPDKVPRFIAIETIDRAHNGKVTRDERRELLSFVPG
;
A
#
# COMPACT_ATOMS: atom_id res chain seq x y z
N MET A 1 81.41 -36.28 44.48
CA MET A 1 82.46 -35.64 45.30
C MET A 1 81.89 -34.29 45.78
N ARG A 2 81.27 -34.22 46.99
CA ARG A 2 81.81 -33.67 48.25
C ARG A 2 82.54 -32.32 48.08
N LYS A 3 82.32 -31.27 48.88
CA LYS A 3 81.32 -30.80 49.86
C LYS A 3 81.97 -29.53 50.44
N CYS A 4 81.24 -28.44 50.68
CA CYS A 4 81.61 -27.52 51.76
C CYS A 4 80.33 -26.95 52.41
N ARG A 5 80.33 -26.95 53.75
CA ARG A 5 79.26 -26.56 54.68
C ARG A 5 79.84 -25.51 55.62
N LEU A 6 78.96 -24.71 56.23
CA LEU A 6 78.91 -24.18 57.62
C LEU A 6 78.03 -22.90 57.56
N SER A 7 77.16 -22.50 58.51
CA SER A 7 76.67 -23.03 59.79
C SER A 7 75.59 -22.08 60.35
N TRP A 8 74.46 -22.63 60.84
CA TRP A 8 73.66 -22.31 62.06
C TRP A 8 73.13 -20.88 62.37
N ARG A 9 71.79 -20.66 62.42
CA ARG A 9 70.82 -20.70 63.58
C ARG A 9 70.95 -19.49 64.54
N SER A 10 69.91 -18.81 65.08
CA SER A 10 68.45 -19.01 65.16
C SER A 10 67.73 -17.82 65.85
N PHE A 11 66.42 -17.70 65.60
CA PHE A 11 65.30 -17.46 66.56
C PHE A 11 64.84 -16.05 67.05
N ARG A 12 63.50 -15.86 66.88
CA ARG A 12 62.47 -15.14 67.71
C ARG A 12 62.50 -13.59 67.74
N SER A 13 61.39 -12.82 67.83
CA SER A 13 59.95 -13.07 68.05
C SER A 13 59.08 -11.82 67.72
N GLN A 14 57.82 -12.03 67.28
CA GLN A 14 56.53 -11.41 67.74
C GLN A 14 56.45 -9.88 68.09
N LYS A 15 55.42 -9.06 67.79
CA LYS A 15 53.93 -9.22 67.71
C LYS A 15 53.32 -7.85 67.28
N ARG A 16 52.15 -7.88 66.58
CA ARG A 16 50.91 -7.03 66.63
C ARG A 16 51.05 -5.47 66.52
N ALA A 17 50.15 -4.66 65.93
CA ALA A 17 48.71 -4.74 65.63
C ALA A 17 48.29 -3.69 64.54
N THR A 18 47.17 -3.97 63.84
CA THR A 18 46.05 -3.12 63.30
C THR A 18 46.18 -1.58 63.27
N LEU A 19 45.67 -0.80 62.30
CA LEU A 19 44.29 -0.69 61.77
C LEU A 19 44.27 0.36 60.61
N GLY A 20 43.41 0.22 59.59
CA GLY A 20 43.13 1.34 58.66
C GLY A 20 42.42 0.94 57.36
N LYS A 21 41.11 1.19 57.30
CA LYS A 21 40.13 0.77 56.29
C LYS A 21 40.34 1.43 54.91
N LEU A 22 39.99 0.73 53.84
CA LEU A 22 39.11 1.24 52.75
C LEU A 22 38.61 0.07 51.90
N SER A 23 37.32 -0.19 52.02
CA SER A 23 36.55 -1.19 51.29
C SER A 23 36.15 -0.63 49.92
N ALA A 24 36.31 -1.42 48.86
CA ALA A 24 35.55 -1.25 47.62
C ALA A 24 35.29 -2.64 47.03
N LEU A 25 34.17 -3.24 47.45
CA LEU A 25 33.57 -4.41 46.81
C LEU A 25 33.09 -3.99 45.42
N ALA A 26 33.57 -4.68 44.38
CA ALA A 26 32.96 -4.69 43.07
C ALA A 26 31.63 -5.47 43.15
N ALA A 27 30.52 -4.74 43.32
CA ALA A 27 29.18 -5.26 43.14
C ALA A 27 28.70 -4.92 41.72
N LEU A 28 28.40 -5.97 40.97
CA LEU A 28 27.78 -5.96 39.65
C LEU A 28 26.46 -5.16 39.66
N PRO A 29 26.13 -4.42 38.58
CA PRO A 29 25.02 -3.48 38.58
C PRO A 29 23.70 -4.25 38.50
N TRP A 30 23.02 -4.39 39.63
CA TRP A 30 21.56 -4.53 39.65
C TRP A 30 20.98 -3.13 39.42
N LEU A 31 21.07 -2.66 38.18
CA LEU A 31 20.22 -1.57 37.73
C LEU A 31 18.83 -2.19 37.56
N ASN A 32 17.97 -1.90 38.53
CA ASN A 32 16.53 -1.97 38.35
C ASN A 32 16.21 -1.35 36.98
N ALA A 33 15.87 -2.19 36.01
CA ALA A 33 15.11 -1.76 34.86
C ALA A 33 13.77 -1.30 35.40
N LEU A 34 13.71 -0.02 35.81
CA LEU A 34 12.48 0.72 35.77
C LEU A 34 12.04 0.63 34.32
N HIS A 35 11.16 -0.34 34.04
CA HIS A 35 10.24 -0.25 32.92
C HIS A 35 9.41 1.00 33.17
N VAL A 36 9.96 2.15 32.78
CA VAL A 36 9.14 3.30 32.42
C VAL A 36 8.41 2.83 31.18
N GLN A 37 7.25 2.22 31.41
CA GLN A 37 6.23 2.11 30.38
C GLN A 37 5.79 3.55 30.15
N ALA A 38 6.54 4.25 29.31
CA ALA A 38 6.06 5.49 28.72
C ALA A 38 4.83 5.06 27.94
N ALA A 39 3.66 5.23 28.54
CA ALA A 39 2.44 5.35 27.80
C ALA A 39 2.72 6.45 26.77
N HIS A 40 2.95 6.06 25.51
CA HIS A 40 2.87 7.01 24.42
C HIS A 40 1.46 7.58 24.54
N ALA A 41 1.35 8.80 25.08
CA ALA A 41 0.10 9.52 25.01
C ALA A 41 -0.23 9.57 23.52
N ALA A 42 -1.33 8.92 23.12
CA ALA A 42 -1.72 8.85 21.72
C ALA A 42 -1.69 10.28 21.16
N ALA A 43 -1.03 10.47 20.02
CA ALA A 43 -0.91 11.79 19.41
C ALA A 43 -2.30 12.44 19.34
N PRO A 44 -2.43 13.74 19.68
CA PRO A 44 -3.73 14.39 19.65
C PRO A 44 -4.35 14.20 18.26
N ARG A 45 -5.63 13.83 18.22
CA ARG A 45 -6.37 13.58 16.98
C ARG A 45 -7.25 14.77 16.67
N MET A 46 -7.12 15.36 15.49
CA MET A 46 -7.96 16.47 15.06
C MET A 46 -8.54 16.22 13.68
N ALA A 47 -9.73 16.76 13.44
CA ALA A 47 -10.35 16.70 12.14
C ALA A 47 -10.98 18.02 11.72
N LEU A 48 -10.89 18.33 10.43
CA LEU A 48 -11.69 19.34 9.75
C LEU A 48 -12.64 18.64 8.79
N VAL A 49 -13.94 18.82 9.00
CA VAL A 49 -15.01 18.15 8.23
C VAL A 49 -15.86 19.23 7.55
N LEU A 50 -15.80 19.29 6.24
CA LEU A 50 -16.54 20.24 5.41
C LEU A 50 -17.64 19.52 4.63
N GLY A 51 -18.87 20.03 4.69
CA GLY A 51 -20.03 19.50 3.96
C GLY A 51 -20.80 20.61 3.25
N ASN A 52 -20.55 20.79 1.96
CA ASN A 52 -21.20 21.82 1.15
C ASN A 52 -22.28 21.18 0.27
N ALA A 53 -23.52 21.64 0.42
CA ALA A 53 -24.70 21.12 -0.25
C ALA A 53 -25.56 22.22 -0.88
N ALA A 54 -25.69 23.38 -0.23
CA ALA A 54 -26.61 24.46 -0.58
C ALA A 54 -26.08 25.38 -1.71
N TYR A 55 -25.55 24.80 -2.78
CA TYR A 55 -25.12 25.55 -3.96
C TYR A 55 -26.33 26.12 -4.71
N PRO A 56 -26.46 27.44 -4.89
CA PRO A 56 -27.67 28.03 -5.48
C PRO A 56 -28.05 27.47 -6.88
N PRO A 57 -27.12 27.21 -7.82
CA PRO A 57 -27.46 26.70 -9.14
C PRO A 57 -27.41 25.17 -9.25
N ALA A 58 -26.92 24.46 -8.23
CA ALA A 58 -26.67 23.02 -8.30
C ALA A 58 -26.59 22.36 -6.91
N PRO A 59 -27.69 22.37 -6.13
CA PRO A 59 -27.68 21.83 -4.78
C PRO A 59 -27.40 20.31 -4.80
N LEU A 60 -26.77 19.82 -3.74
CA LEU A 60 -26.53 18.40 -3.49
C LEU A 60 -27.35 17.93 -2.28
N ASN A 61 -27.76 16.66 -2.27
CA ASN A 61 -28.65 16.15 -1.22
C ASN A 61 -27.91 15.70 0.05
N ASN A 62 -26.76 15.04 -0.12
CA ASN A 62 -26.12 14.26 0.95
C ASN A 62 -24.89 14.90 1.65
N PRO A 63 -24.12 15.85 1.07
CA PRO A 63 -22.90 16.33 1.71
C PRO A 63 -23.03 16.82 3.15
N SER A 64 -24.14 17.51 3.48
CA SER A 64 -24.36 17.96 4.87
C SER A 64 -24.69 16.81 5.82
N ASN A 65 -25.35 15.75 5.34
CA ASN A 65 -25.63 14.56 6.14
C ASN A 65 -24.36 13.74 6.35
N ASP A 66 -23.58 13.56 5.28
CA ASP A 66 -22.31 12.85 5.28
C ASP A 66 -21.33 13.49 6.27
N ALA A 67 -21.16 14.82 6.20
CA ALA A 67 -20.33 15.57 7.13
C ALA A 67 -20.78 15.42 8.59
N ARG A 68 -22.09 15.49 8.86
CA ARG A 68 -22.62 15.31 10.23
C ARG A 68 -22.35 13.89 10.75
N ALA A 69 -22.63 12.88 9.93
CA ALA A 69 -22.46 11.48 10.31
C ALA A 69 -21.00 11.14 10.57
N LEU A 70 -20.09 11.55 9.67
CA LEU A 70 -18.66 11.33 9.86
C LEU A 70 -18.11 12.10 11.04
N ALA A 71 -18.50 13.38 11.22
CA ALA A 71 -18.07 14.16 12.38
C ALA A 71 -18.51 13.52 13.71
N ALA A 72 -19.72 12.96 13.78
CA ALA A 72 -20.19 12.24 14.96
C ALA A 72 -19.36 10.98 15.22
N ALA A 73 -19.09 10.18 14.19
CA ALA A 73 -18.25 8.99 14.30
C ALA A 73 -16.82 9.34 14.74
N LEU A 74 -16.18 10.34 14.11
CA LEU A 74 -14.83 10.78 14.48
C LEU A 74 -14.74 11.30 15.92
N ARG A 75 -15.74 12.03 16.40
CA ARG A 75 -15.80 12.45 17.82
C ARG A 75 -15.85 11.24 18.76
N SER A 76 -16.63 10.21 18.42
CA SER A 76 -16.67 8.97 19.21
C SER A 76 -15.34 8.21 19.22
N LEU A 77 -14.51 8.43 18.20
CA LEU A 77 -13.16 7.88 18.04
C LEU A 77 -12.04 8.78 18.62
N GLY A 78 -12.42 9.81 19.38
CA GLY A 78 -11.50 10.68 20.10
C GLY A 78 -10.91 11.83 19.28
N PHE A 79 -11.43 12.13 18.09
CA PHE A 79 -11.00 13.30 17.32
C PHE A 79 -11.63 14.59 17.87
N ALA A 80 -10.82 15.65 17.98
CA ALA A 80 -11.30 17.02 18.09
C ALA A 80 -11.76 17.51 16.70
N VAL A 81 -13.08 17.50 16.46
CA VAL A 81 -13.66 17.79 15.13
C VAL A 81 -14.16 19.24 15.03
N ASP A 82 -13.57 20.02 14.12
CA ASP A 82 -14.17 21.24 13.56
C ASP A 82 -15.02 20.84 12.34
N MET A 83 -16.32 21.15 12.38
CA MET A 83 -17.25 20.81 11.30
C MET A 83 -17.89 22.09 10.76
N ARG A 84 -17.82 22.29 9.45
CA ARG A 84 -18.45 23.41 8.76
C ARG A 84 -19.36 22.90 7.66
N LEU A 85 -20.54 23.51 7.55
CA LEU A 85 -21.53 23.19 6.52
C LEU A 85 -21.75 24.42 5.66
N ASP A 86 -21.97 24.21 4.37
CA ASP A 86 -22.30 25.26 3.40
C ASP A 86 -21.41 26.50 3.52
N SER A 87 -20.10 26.24 3.47
CA SER A 87 -19.08 27.26 3.73
C SER A 87 -18.80 28.10 2.49
N SER A 88 -18.68 29.42 2.69
CA SER A 88 -18.13 30.35 1.72
C SER A 88 -16.64 30.11 1.49
N ARG A 89 -16.10 30.68 0.41
CA ARG A 89 -14.66 30.63 0.10
C ARG A 89 -13.80 31.07 1.28
N GLN A 90 -14.11 32.24 1.86
CA GLN A 90 -13.34 32.79 2.98
C GLN A 90 -13.39 31.87 4.20
N GLN A 91 -14.57 31.31 4.53
CA GLN A 91 -14.70 30.39 5.65
C GLN A 91 -13.91 29.10 5.45
N MET A 92 -13.86 28.58 4.21
CA MET A 92 -13.04 27.41 3.88
C MET A 92 -11.55 27.72 4.00
N ASP A 93 -11.09 28.84 3.43
CA ASP A 93 -9.69 29.28 3.51
C ASP A 93 -9.24 29.46 4.96
N ASP A 94 -10.04 30.15 5.78
CA ASP A 94 -9.76 30.37 7.21
C ASP A 94 -9.70 29.05 7.99
N ALA A 95 -10.65 28.14 7.74
CA ALA A 95 -10.71 26.85 8.43
C ALA A 95 -9.53 25.95 8.03
N ILE A 96 -9.15 25.90 6.76
CA ILE A 96 -8.00 25.14 6.27
C ILE A 96 -6.70 25.70 6.84
N GLY A 97 -6.52 27.02 6.82
CA GLY A 97 -5.35 27.68 7.41
C GLY A 97 -5.20 27.34 8.89
N ALA A 98 -6.26 27.54 9.68
CA ALA A 98 -6.26 27.22 11.11
C ALA A 98 -6.01 25.72 11.38
N PHE A 99 -6.54 24.83 10.52
CA PHE A 99 -6.30 23.40 10.61
C PHE A 99 -4.84 23.04 10.36
N CYS A 100 -4.21 23.59 9.32
CA CYS A 100 -2.79 23.38 9.03
C CYS A 100 -1.87 23.93 10.12
N ASP A 101 -2.14 25.13 10.64
CA ASP A 101 -1.37 25.73 11.73
C ASP A 101 -1.42 24.85 12.99
N LYS A 102 -2.62 24.35 13.32
CA LYS A 102 -2.81 23.45 14.45
C LYS A 102 -2.08 22.13 14.23
N ALA A 103 -2.17 21.54 13.04
CA ALA A 103 -1.47 20.31 12.69
C ALA A 103 0.06 20.45 12.81
N ALA A 104 0.62 21.60 12.40
CA ALA A 104 2.04 21.90 12.53
C ALA A 104 2.50 22.05 13.99
N SER A 105 1.64 22.56 14.88
CA SER A 105 1.99 22.84 16.28
C SER A 105 1.95 21.62 17.22
N ALA A 106 1.22 20.56 16.87
CA ALA A 106 0.79 19.55 17.85
C ALA A 106 1.30 18.11 17.60
N GLN A 107 2.13 17.86 16.58
CA GLN A 107 2.51 16.49 16.13
C GLN A 107 1.30 15.53 16.07
N SER A 108 0.16 16.06 15.67
CA SER A 108 -1.15 15.40 15.73
C SER A 108 -1.42 14.49 14.55
N THR A 109 -2.36 13.55 14.70
CA THR A 109 -3.08 12.99 13.55
C THR A 109 -4.05 14.05 13.04
N ALA A 110 -3.93 14.42 11.78
CA ALA A 110 -4.79 15.41 11.12
C ALA A 110 -5.67 14.72 10.06
N LEU A 111 -6.99 14.77 10.24
CA LEU A 111 -7.95 14.25 9.27
C LEU A 111 -8.75 15.38 8.61
N PHE A 112 -8.63 15.52 7.29
CA PHE A 112 -9.47 16.40 6.50
C PHE A 112 -10.53 15.57 5.76
N TYR A 113 -11.78 16.01 5.82
CA TYR A 113 -12.87 15.46 5.04
C TYR A 113 -13.61 16.57 4.30
N PHE A 114 -13.90 16.36 3.02
CA PHE A 114 -14.76 17.23 2.24
C PHE A 114 -15.80 16.42 1.48
N ALA A 115 -17.07 16.82 1.63
CA ALA A 115 -18.16 16.43 0.75
C ALA A 115 -18.77 17.67 0.09
N GLY A 116 -19.04 17.60 -1.21
CA GLY A 116 -19.59 18.70 -1.99
C GLY A 116 -19.14 18.67 -3.46
N HIS A 117 -19.26 19.78 -4.18
CA HIS A 117 -18.75 19.85 -5.55
C HIS A 117 -17.23 20.02 -5.57
N GLY A 118 -16.57 19.23 -6.40
CA GLY A 118 -15.14 19.31 -6.66
C GLY A 118 -14.82 19.10 -8.12
N ILE A 119 -13.83 19.82 -8.62
CA ILE A 119 -13.49 19.87 -10.05
C ILE A 119 -11.97 19.92 -10.23
N GLN A 120 -11.52 19.63 -11.46
CA GLN A 120 -10.12 19.75 -11.83
C GLN A 120 -9.88 20.73 -12.97
N ILE A 121 -8.75 21.45 -12.90
CA ILE A 121 -8.22 22.28 -13.99
C ILE A 121 -6.71 22.03 -14.07
N ASP A 122 -6.20 21.67 -15.25
CA ASP A 122 -4.77 21.45 -15.48
C ASP A 122 -4.11 20.58 -14.39
N TRP A 123 -4.78 19.46 -14.07
CA TRP A 123 -4.40 18.47 -13.06
C TRP A 123 -4.46 18.90 -11.60
N ARG A 124 -4.88 20.15 -11.32
CA ARG A 124 -5.11 20.65 -9.95
C ARG A 124 -6.55 20.41 -9.54
N ASN A 125 -6.74 20.08 -8.28
CA ASN A 125 -8.05 19.80 -7.69
C ASN A 125 -8.56 21.00 -6.89
N TYR A 126 -9.79 21.39 -7.15
CA TYR A 126 -10.44 22.52 -6.49
C TYR A 126 -11.73 22.09 -5.79
N LEU A 127 -11.89 22.55 -4.55
CA LEU A 127 -13.10 22.38 -3.76
C LEU A 127 -13.99 23.61 -3.93
N LEU A 128 -15.27 23.42 -4.23
CA LEU A 128 -16.17 24.53 -4.52
C LEU A 128 -16.90 25.03 -3.26
N PRO A 129 -16.81 26.33 -2.93
CA PRO A 129 -17.61 26.93 -1.88
C PRO A 129 -19.04 27.23 -2.35
N VAL A 130 -19.99 27.38 -1.42
CA VAL A 130 -21.41 27.57 -1.77
C VAL A 130 -21.73 28.99 -2.28
N ASP A 131 -20.89 29.97 -1.97
CA ASP A 131 -21.05 31.37 -2.40
C ASP A 131 -20.44 31.66 -3.78
N MET A 132 -19.94 30.63 -4.46
CA MET A 132 -19.29 30.76 -5.75
C MET A 132 -20.25 31.24 -6.83
N LYS A 133 -19.84 32.26 -7.57
CA LYS A 133 -20.58 32.85 -8.69
C LYS A 133 -19.79 32.65 -9.96
N LEU A 134 -20.05 31.55 -10.66
CA LEU A 134 -19.41 31.29 -11.94
C LEU A 134 -20.14 32.01 -13.06
N SER A 135 -19.49 33.05 -13.59
CA SER A 135 -19.89 33.69 -14.83
C SER A 135 -18.97 33.28 -15.98
N HIS A 136 -17.68 33.05 -15.71
CA HIS A 136 -16.66 32.66 -16.68
C HIS A 136 -15.72 31.56 -16.16
N ALA A 137 -15.02 30.86 -17.07
CA ALA A 137 -14.04 29.82 -16.73
C ALA A 137 -12.94 30.34 -15.77
N ASP A 138 -12.49 31.58 -15.96
CA ASP A 138 -11.43 32.21 -15.17
C ASP A 138 -11.88 32.58 -13.73
N ASP A 139 -13.20 32.56 -13.47
CA ASP A 139 -13.72 32.74 -12.11
C ASP A 139 -13.45 31.52 -11.23
N LEU A 140 -13.34 30.35 -11.86
CA LEU A 140 -13.20 29.06 -11.21
C LEU A 140 -11.92 29.00 -10.36
N ALA A 141 -10.76 29.29 -10.96
CA ALA A 141 -9.48 29.30 -10.26
C ALA A 141 -9.38 30.42 -9.21
N ARG A 142 -10.13 31.52 -9.37
CA ARG A 142 -10.13 32.65 -8.42
C ARG A 142 -11.05 32.41 -7.23
N GLN A 143 -12.20 31.79 -7.44
CA GLN A 143 -13.24 31.64 -6.43
C GLN A 143 -13.27 30.26 -5.77
N ALA A 144 -12.67 29.24 -6.37
CA ALA A 144 -12.55 27.93 -5.74
C ALA A 144 -11.37 27.87 -4.75
N VAL A 145 -11.36 26.82 -3.93
CA VAL A 145 -10.30 26.54 -2.96
C VAL A 145 -9.39 25.46 -3.50
N ASP A 146 -8.09 25.76 -3.62
CA ASP A 146 -7.10 24.84 -4.17
C ASP A 146 -6.68 23.79 -3.14
N LEU A 147 -6.95 22.52 -3.42
CA LEU A 147 -6.60 21.40 -2.54
C LEU A 147 -5.08 21.28 -2.35
N GLY A 148 -4.27 21.70 -3.32
CA GLY A 148 -2.82 21.75 -3.20
C GLY A 148 -2.37 22.61 -2.01
N THR A 149 -3.11 23.67 -1.67
CA THR A 149 -2.78 24.51 -0.50
C THR A 149 -2.90 23.75 0.81
N LEU A 150 -3.93 22.91 0.95
CA LEU A 150 -4.09 22.01 2.10
C LEU A 150 -2.95 20.98 2.13
N LEU A 151 -2.66 20.34 1.00
CA LEU A 151 -1.64 19.29 0.92
C LEU A 151 -0.23 19.83 1.22
N ASP A 152 0.12 21.01 0.71
CA ASP A 152 1.38 21.69 1.01
C ASP A 152 1.46 22.13 2.48
N GLY A 153 0.33 22.56 3.06
CA GLY A 153 0.22 22.85 4.48
C GLY A 153 0.47 21.62 5.35
N LEU A 154 -0.19 20.50 5.03
CA LEU A 154 -0.04 19.21 5.73
C LEU A 154 1.34 18.58 5.53
N GLY A 155 1.94 18.72 4.33
CA GLY A 155 3.27 18.22 4.04
C GLY A 155 4.36 18.95 4.82
N ARG A 156 4.19 20.28 5.04
CA ARG A 156 5.07 21.09 5.89
C ARG A 156 4.81 20.87 7.38
N ALA A 157 3.60 20.49 7.75
CA ALA A 157 3.29 20.14 9.13
C ALA A 157 4.09 18.90 9.56
N HIS A 158 4.78 18.97 10.70
CA HIS A 158 5.42 17.80 11.31
C HIS A 158 4.39 16.91 12.04
N SER A 159 3.17 16.77 11.48
CA SER A 159 2.11 15.89 11.97
C SER A 159 2.51 14.40 11.94
N SER A 160 2.07 13.58 12.89
CA SER A 160 2.41 12.15 12.86
C SER A 160 1.77 11.44 11.67
N THR A 161 0.55 11.82 11.30
CA THR A 161 -0.23 11.21 10.21
C THR A 161 -1.23 12.20 9.64
N ASN A 162 -1.32 12.27 8.32
CA ASN A 162 -2.32 13.06 7.60
C ASN A 162 -3.29 12.14 6.86
N ILE A 163 -4.59 12.36 6.99
CA ILE A 163 -5.64 11.61 6.29
C ILE A 163 -6.53 12.61 5.57
N VAL A 164 -6.63 12.53 4.25
CA VAL A 164 -7.43 13.43 3.43
C VAL A 164 -8.47 12.60 2.68
N ILE A 165 -9.75 12.85 2.93
CA ILE A 165 -10.86 12.10 2.36
C ILE A 165 -11.74 13.04 1.55
N LEU A 166 -11.92 12.73 0.26
CA LEU A 166 -12.65 13.55 -0.70
C LEU A 166 -13.87 12.80 -1.23
N ASP A 167 -15.04 13.11 -0.67
CA ASP A 167 -16.35 12.64 -1.12
C ASP A 167 -17.02 13.71 -2.00
N ALA A 168 -16.29 14.12 -3.04
CA ALA A 168 -16.74 15.18 -3.93
C ALA A 168 -17.54 14.63 -5.10
N CYS A 169 -18.72 15.21 -5.33
CA CYS A 169 -19.50 15.07 -6.55
C CYS A 169 -18.85 15.89 -7.66
N ARG A 170 -18.84 15.31 -8.86
CA ARG A 170 -17.84 15.58 -9.91
C ARG A 170 -18.48 15.90 -11.26
N ASP A 171 -19.76 16.25 -11.26
CA ASP A 171 -20.38 16.94 -12.38
C ASP A 171 -19.97 18.40 -12.31
N ASN A 172 -19.50 18.98 -13.41
CA ASN A 172 -19.30 20.43 -13.49
C ASN A 172 -20.68 21.08 -13.68
N PRO A 173 -21.28 21.66 -12.63
CA PRO A 173 -22.65 22.15 -12.73
C PRO A 173 -22.78 23.44 -13.56
N PHE A 174 -21.65 23.99 -14.02
CA PHE A 174 -21.56 25.33 -14.59
C PHE A 174 -21.10 25.34 -16.06
N GLY A 175 -21.15 24.17 -16.72
CA GLY A 175 -20.89 24.01 -18.15
C GLY A 175 -19.41 23.95 -18.54
N SER A 176 -19.13 23.79 -19.84
CA SER A 176 -17.80 23.53 -20.43
C SER A 176 -16.81 24.71 -20.39
N ALA A 177 -16.93 25.60 -19.41
CA ALA A 177 -16.06 26.74 -19.22
C ALA A 177 -14.69 26.27 -18.70
N GLY A 178 -13.81 25.92 -19.64
CA GLY A 178 -12.44 25.45 -19.38
C GLY A 178 -12.21 24.01 -19.84
N LYS A 179 -10.95 23.62 -20.03
CA LYS A 179 -10.56 22.20 -20.25
C LYS A 179 -10.66 21.43 -18.93
N THR A 180 -11.84 21.43 -18.31
CA THR A 180 -12.12 20.63 -17.11
C THR A 180 -12.30 19.19 -17.55
N GLY A 181 -11.43 18.27 -17.13
CA GLY A 181 -11.75 16.85 -17.27
C GLY A 181 -12.81 16.45 -16.24
N ALA A 182 -13.54 15.35 -16.49
CA ALA A 182 -14.50 14.84 -15.53
C ALA A 182 -13.77 14.43 -14.23
N GLY A 183 -14.34 14.76 -13.08
CA GLY A 183 -13.80 14.38 -11.79
C GLY A 183 -12.52 15.05 -11.29
N LEU A 184 -11.99 14.53 -10.18
CA LEU A 184 -10.73 14.99 -9.59
C LEU A 184 -9.55 14.24 -10.22
N SER A 185 -8.44 14.95 -10.32
CA SER A 185 -7.16 14.43 -10.81
C SER A 185 -6.53 13.53 -9.78
N GLN A 186 -5.88 12.48 -10.26
CA GLN A 186 -4.97 11.70 -9.43
C GLN A 186 -3.85 12.61 -8.94
N MET A 187 -3.58 12.57 -7.64
CA MET A 187 -2.43 13.22 -7.03
C MET A 187 -1.73 12.20 -6.14
N ASP A 188 -0.41 12.26 -6.13
CA ASP A 188 0.38 11.46 -5.20
C ASP A 188 0.30 12.07 -3.81
N ALA A 189 0.22 11.22 -2.79
CA ALA A 189 0.12 11.66 -1.41
C ALA A 189 1.47 12.26 -0.93
N PRO A 190 1.46 13.45 -0.31
CA PRO A 190 2.65 13.96 0.38
C PRO A 190 3.14 12.98 1.47
N PRO A 191 4.40 13.09 1.93
CA PRO A 191 4.91 12.24 3.01
C PRO A 191 3.97 12.18 4.23
N ARG A 192 3.85 11.00 4.85
CA ARG A 192 2.96 10.72 6.00
C ARG A 192 1.48 10.99 5.72
N THR A 193 1.06 11.01 4.45
CA THR A 193 -0.33 11.29 4.06
C THR A 193 -0.97 10.08 3.39
N LEU A 194 -2.24 9.83 3.74
CA LEU A 194 -3.16 9.00 2.97
C LEU A 194 -4.22 9.91 2.35
N LEU A 195 -4.37 9.83 1.04
CA LEU A 195 -5.36 10.55 0.25
C LEU A 195 -6.37 9.55 -0.31
N ALA A 196 -7.62 9.66 0.12
CA ALA A 196 -8.73 8.80 -0.29
C ALA A 196 -9.78 9.60 -1.08
N TYR A 197 -10.24 9.02 -2.17
CA TYR A 197 -11.26 9.57 -3.06
C TYR A 197 -12.46 8.63 -3.10
N ALA A 198 -13.66 9.18 -3.06
CA ALA A 198 -14.90 8.40 -3.15
C ALA A 198 -15.08 7.63 -4.47
N THR A 199 -14.33 8.00 -5.51
CA THR A 199 -14.36 7.35 -6.83
C THR A 199 -13.02 7.55 -7.56
N ALA A 200 -12.80 6.74 -8.60
CA ALA A 200 -11.58 6.71 -9.38
C ALA A 200 -11.31 8.06 -10.06
N PRO A 201 -10.04 8.41 -10.30
CA PRO A 201 -9.68 9.55 -11.13
C PRO A 201 -10.47 9.56 -12.45
N GLY A 202 -11.04 10.71 -12.82
CA GLY A 202 -11.85 10.81 -14.03
C GLY A 202 -13.34 10.44 -13.92
N ASN A 203 -13.79 9.91 -12.78
CA ASN A 203 -15.14 9.34 -12.61
C ASN A 203 -15.95 10.08 -11.54
N VAL A 204 -17.27 9.84 -11.49
CA VAL A 204 -18.22 10.47 -10.56
C VAL A 204 -18.57 9.52 -9.41
N ALA A 205 -18.85 10.08 -8.24
CA ALA A 205 -19.33 9.36 -7.06
C ALA A 205 -20.86 9.43 -7.02
N SER A 206 -21.53 8.34 -6.62
CA SER A 206 -22.97 8.30 -6.47
C SER A 206 -23.38 8.92 -5.13
N ASP A 207 -24.38 9.81 -5.18
CA ASP A 207 -25.11 10.26 -4.00
C ASP A 207 -25.75 9.10 -3.23
N GLY A 208 -25.96 7.94 -3.86
CA GLY A 208 -26.62 6.79 -3.24
C GLY A 208 -28.12 7.01 -2.98
N ASP A 209 -28.80 5.94 -2.55
CA ASP A 209 -30.25 5.95 -2.32
C ASP A 209 -30.62 6.17 -0.84
N GLY A 210 -29.63 6.38 0.03
CA GLY A 210 -29.78 6.46 1.48
C GLY A 210 -29.71 7.89 2.03
N MET A 211 -29.60 8.01 3.35
CA MET A 211 -29.41 9.31 4.03
C MET A 211 -28.03 9.94 3.80
N ASN A 212 -27.08 9.14 3.31
CA ASN A 212 -25.66 9.46 3.11
C ASN A 212 -25.23 9.00 1.71
N GLY A 213 -24.18 9.63 1.18
CA GLY A 213 -23.44 9.20 -0.02
C GLY A 213 -23.02 7.73 0.05
N LEU A 214 -22.98 7.04 -1.09
CA LEU A 214 -22.62 5.61 -1.13
C LEU A 214 -21.23 5.36 -0.50
N TYR A 215 -20.28 6.26 -0.73
CA TYR A 215 -18.94 6.16 -0.15
C TYR A 215 -18.98 6.35 1.37
N THR A 216 -19.51 7.48 1.85
CA THR A 216 -19.60 7.78 3.29
C THR A 216 -20.38 6.73 4.06
N GLU A 217 -21.49 6.21 3.51
CA GLU A 217 -22.26 5.14 4.15
C GLU A 217 -21.43 3.87 4.39
N ASN A 218 -20.55 3.50 3.44
CA ASN A 218 -19.67 2.35 3.61
C ASN A 218 -18.45 2.68 4.48
N LEU A 219 -17.92 3.90 4.42
CA LEU A 219 -16.83 4.36 5.29
C LEU A 219 -17.22 4.28 6.77
N LEU A 220 -18.42 4.77 7.11
CA LEU A 220 -18.96 4.75 8.48
C LEU A 220 -19.05 3.33 9.07
N LYS A 221 -19.25 2.31 8.23
CA LYS A 221 -19.31 0.89 8.67
C LYS A 221 -17.94 0.32 9.03
N GLU A 222 -16.87 0.90 8.49
CA GLU A 222 -15.52 0.34 8.59
C GLU A 222 -14.60 1.16 9.53
N ILE A 223 -14.78 2.48 9.66
CA ILE A 223 -13.91 3.33 10.51
C ILE A 223 -13.98 3.00 12.02
N GLY A 224 -15.11 2.44 12.48
CA GLY A 224 -15.29 2.06 13.88
C GLY A 224 -14.77 0.66 14.21
N ARG A 225 -14.20 -0.05 13.24
CA ARG A 225 -13.75 -1.44 13.46
C ARG A 225 -12.46 -1.44 14.29
N PRO A 226 -12.43 -2.20 15.40
CA PRO A 226 -11.22 -2.40 16.17
C PRO A 226 -10.17 -3.12 15.34
N ASP A 227 -8.91 -2.92 15.70
CA ASP A 227 -7.76 -3.73 15.26
C ASP A 227 -7.58 -3.73 13.73
N THR A 228 -8.05 -2.68 13.07
CA THR A 228 -8.06 -2.57 11.61
C THR A 228 -7.18 -1.42 11.17
N ARG A 229 -6.12 -1.73 10.40
CA ARG A 229 -5.27 -0.73 9.76
C ARG A 229 -6.06 0.10 8.78
N ILE A 230 -5.66 1.36 8.61
CA ILE A 230 -6.36 2.30 7.72
C ILE A 230 -6.45 1.81 6.27
N GLU A 231 -5.44 1.13 5.76
CA GLU A 231 -5.43 0.51 4.43
C GLU A 231 -6.52 -0.56 4.32
N ASP A 232 -6.70 -1.38 5.36
CA ASP A 232 -7.73 -2.42 5.41
C ASP A 232 -9.13 -1.80 5.46
N VAL A 233 -9.31 -0.69 6.19
CA VAL A 233 -10.55 0.10 6.20
C VAL A 233 -10.90 0.53 4.78
N PHE A 234 -10.00 1.24 4.10
CA PHE A 234 -10.28 1.78 2.78
C PHE A 234 -10.41 0.69 1.69
N LYS A 235 -9.64 -0.40 1.77
CA LYS A 235 -9.82 -1.56 0.88
C LYS A 235 -11.21 -2.20 1.04
N ARG A 236 -11.73 -2.34 2.26
CA ARG A 236 -13.10 -2.83 2.52
C ARG A 236 -14.17 -1.86 2.01
N VAL A 237 -13.95 -0.55 2.17
CA VAL A 237 -14.83 0.49 1.61
C VAL A 237 -14.87 0.40 0.09
N ARG A 238 -13.69 0.36 -0.57
CA ARG A 238 -13.56 0.21 -2.01
C ARG A 238 -14.31 -1.02 -2.52
N LEU A 239 -14.14 -2.15 -1.85
CA LEU A 239 -14.80 -3.41 -2.20
C LEU A 239 -16.32 -3.31 -2.08
N SER A 240 -16.83 -2.74 -0.97
CA SER A 240 -18.27 -2.61 -0.72
C SER A 240 -18.94 -1.62 -1.66
N VAL A 241 -18.27 -0.51 -1.99
CA VAL A 241 -18.76 0.49 -2.95
C VAL A 241 -18.79 -0.09 -4.36
N ARG A 242 -17.74 -0.80 -4.80
CA ARG A 242 -17.74 -1.49 -6.11
C ARG A 242 -18.89 -2.49 -6.20
N GLN A 243 -19.07 -3.32 -5.17
CA GLN A 243 -20.12 -4.34 -5.15
C GLN A 243 -21.51 -3.72 -5.26
N ARG A 244 -21.80 -2.67 -4.49
CA ARG A 244 -23.11 -2.01 -4.48
C ARG A 244 -23.38 -1.17 -5.73
N SER A 245 -22.34 -0.58 -6.31
CA SER A 245 -22.45 0.22 -7.54
C SER A 245 -22.34 -0.62 -8.82
N GLN A 246 -22.09 -1.93 -8.72
CA GLN A 246 -21.82 -2.82 -9.86
C GLN A 246 -20.69 -2.28 -10.74
N GLY A 247 -19.60 -1.84 -10.10
CA GLY A 247 -18.42 -1.31 -10.79
C GLY A 247 -18.55 0.12 -11.32
N ARG A 248 -19.71 0.78 -11.17
CA ARG A 248 -19.93 2.17 -11.60
C ARG A 248 -19.28 3.21 -10.68
N GLN A 249 -18.86 2.82 -9.49
CA GLN A 249 -18.08 3.64 -8.58
C GLN A 249 -17.01 2.79 -7.91
N ILE A 250 -15.75 3.22 -8.02
CA ILE A 250 -14.60 2.52 -7.44
C ILE A 250 -13.77 3.55 -6.68
N PRO A 251 -13.82 3.56 -5.34
CA PRO A 251 -12.95 4.41 -4.54
C PRO A 251 -11.47 4.22 -4.87
N TRP A 252 -10.69 5.27 -4.65
CA TRP A 252 -9.28 5.31 -4.99
C TRP A 252 -8.47 5.89 -3.85
N GLU A 253 -7.25 5.42 -3.67
CA GLU A 253 -6.38 5.83 -2.59
C GLU A 253 -4.95 6.01 -3.12
N SER A 254 -4.27 7.04 -2.62
CA SER A 254 -2.83 7.22 -2.70
C SER A 254 -2.29 7.30 -1.28
N THR A 255 -1.23 6.57 -0.96
CA THR A 255 -0.66 6.57 0.38
C THR A 255 0.85 6.72 0.33
N SER A 256 1.35 7.54 1.24
CA SER A 256 2.77 7.72 1.58
C SER A 256 2.93 7.65 3.10
N LEU A 257 2.06 6.89 3.79
CA LEU A 257 2.18 6.63 5.22
C LEU A 257 3.46 5.84 5.51
N GLU A 258 4.10 6.16 6.62
CA GLU A 258 5.35 5.53 7.06
C GLU A 258 5.12 4.57 8.24
N ASP A 259 4.04 4.79 8.99
CA ASP A 259 3.63 4.01 10.15
C ASP A 259 2.17 3.55 10.01
N ASP A 260 1.84 2.43 10.65
CA ASP A 260 0.46 1.95 10.73
C ASP A 260 -0.44 2.97 11.47
N PHE A 261 -1.63 3.22 10.92
CA PHE A 261 -2.67 3.99 11.60
C PHE A 261 -3.92 3.14 11.88
N TYR A 262 -4.46 3.29 13.09
CA TYR A 262 -5.69 2.67 13.53
C TYR A 262 -6.68 3.72 14.06
N PHE A 263 -7.90 3.73 13.51
CA PHE A 263 -8.98 4.51 14.09
C PHE A 263 -9.31 4.02 15.50
N VAL A 264 -9.39 2.70 15.67
CA VAL A 264 -9.53 2.03 16.97
C VAL A 264 -8.34 1.08 17.12
N PRO A 265 -7.30 1.44 17.89
CA PRO A 265 -6.12 0.61 18.05
C PRO A 265 -6.40 -0.65 18.88
N PRO A 266 -5.60 -1.72 18.70
CA PRO A 266 -5.71 -2.91 19.53
C PRO A 266 -5.44 -2.64 21.00
N VAL A 267 -6.23 -3.30 21.84
CA VAL A 267 -6.16 -3.20 23.31
C VAL A 267 -4.82 -3.70 23.81
N ASP A 268 -4.33 -4.79 23.20
CA ASP A 268 -3.01 -5.36 23.47
C ASP A 268 -2.14 -5.22 22.21
N MET A 269 -1.20 -4.26 22.25
CA MET A 269 -0.13 -4.19 21.25
C MET A 269 0.97 -5.19 21.61
N HIS A 270 0.77 -6.47 21.28
CA HIS A 270 1.83 -7.48 21.31
C HIS A 270 2.32 -7.80 19.91
N THR A 271 3.61 -8.12 19.79
CA THR A 271 4.13 -8.68 18.55
C THR A 271 3.62 -10.11 18.40
N PRO A 272 2.95 -10.47 17.29
CA PRO A 272 2.48 -11.82 17.07
C PRO A 272 3.63 -12.82 17.13
N THR A 273 3.41 -13.93 17.81
CA THR A 273 4.30 -15.09 17.80
C THR A 273 4.30 -15.74 16.42
N GLN A 274 5.37 -16.50 16.10
CA GLN A 274 5.43 -17.24 14.84
C GLN A 274 4.25 -18.21 14.66
N SER A 275 3.79 -18.83 15.76
CA SER A 275 2.63 -19.74 15.73
C SER A 275 1.33 -19.01 15.39
N GLU A 276 1.16 -17.77 15.85
CA GLU A 276 -0.02 -16.95 15.50
C GLU A 276 0.03 -16.52 14.03
N LEU A 277 1.20 -16.11 13.53
CA LEU A 277 1.40 -15.78 12.11
C LEU A 277 1.15 -16.98 11.21
N ASP A 278 1.61 -18.16 11.60
CA ASP A 278 1.37 -19.41 10.86
C ASP A 278 -0.12 -19.79 10.85
N ALA A 279 -0.82 -19.60 11.98
CA ALA A 279 -2.27 -19.85 12.06
C ALA A 279 -3.07 -18.85 11.21
N GLN A 280 -2.69 -17.56 11.23
CA GLN A 280 -3.31 -16.53 10.39
C GLN A 280 -3.11 -16.84 8.90
N PHE A 281 -1.90 -17.21 8.51
CA PHE A 281 -1.60 -17.63 7.13
C PHE A 281 -2.40 -18.87 6.72
N ALA A 282 -2.47 -19.90 7.58
CA ALA A 282 -3.27 -21.09 7.31
C ALA A 282 -4.74 -20.74 7.10
N LYS A 283 -5.30 -19.85 7.93
CA LYS A 283 -6.68 -19.38 7.79
C LYS A 283 -6.90 -18.61 6.48
N ASP A 284 -6.01 -17.68 6.14
CA ASP A 284 -6.05 -16.91 4.89
C ASP A 284 -6.06 -17.85 3.67
N ARG A 285 -5.17 -18.86 3.65
CA ARG A 285 -5.11 -19.89 2.62
C ARG A 285 -6.39 -20.71 2.54
N ASP A 286 -6.90 -21.17 3.67
CA ASP A 286 -8.08 -22.05 3.69
C ASP A 286 -9.33 -21.29 3.24
N ASP A 287 -9.51 -20.03 3.65
CA ASP A 287 -10.57 -19.15 3.18
C ASP A 287 -10.44 -18.85 1.67
N TRP A 288 -9.21 -18.68 1.15
CA TRP A 288 -8.97 -18.49 -0.28
C TRP A 288 -9.31 -19.75 -1.10
N ASN A 289 -8.87 -20.92 -0.63
CA ASN A 289 -9.18 -22.20 -1.26
C ASN A 289 -10.71 -22.42 -1.33
N GLU A 290 -11.43 -22.09 -0.26
CA GLU A 290 -12.89 -22.17 -0.24
C GLU A 290 -13.52 -21.23 -1.29
N ALA A 291 -13.04 -19.98 -1.37
CA ALA A 291 -13.53 -19.01 -2.35
C ALA A 291 -13.30 -19.47 -3.80
N GLN A 292 -12.13 -20.06 -4.08
CA GLN A 292 -11.83 -20.65 -5.39
C GLN A 292 -12.74 -21.83 -5.72
N GLN A 293 -12.97 -22.74 -4.76
CA GLN A 293 -13.83 -23.90 -4.95
C GLN A 293 -15.27 -23.51 -5.25
N GLN A 294 -15.78 -22.46 -4.61
CA GLN A 294 -17.12 -21.93 -4.91
C GLN A 294 -17.17 -21.25 -6.29
N GLY A 295 -16.08 -20.60 -6.71
CA GLY A 295 -15.96 -19.99 -8.04
C GLY A 295 -16.95 -18.83 -8.30
N THR A 296 -17.55 -18.25 -7.26
CA THR A 296 -18.52 -17.15 -7.40
C THR A 296 -17.92 -15.81 -7.00
N ALA A 297 -18.41 -14.74 -7.64
CA ALA A 297 -18.03 -13.37 -7.24
C ALA A 297 -18.31 -13.12 -5.75
N GLN A 298 -19.41 -13.65 -5.21
CA GLN A 298 -19.77 -13.48 -3.81
C GLN A 298 -18.77 -14.13 -2.85
N ALA A 299 -18.27 -15.31 -3.18
CA ALA A 299 -17.26 -15.99 -2.39
C ALA A 299 -15.93 -15.22 -2.39
N ILE A 300 -15.53 -14.71 -3.56
CA ILE A 300 -14.31 -13.89 -3.69
C ILE A 300 -14.47 -12.55 -2.97
N PHE A 301 -15.65 -11.91 -3.04
CA PHE A 301 -15.98 -10.72 -2.24
C PHE A 301 -15.87 -11.01 -0.73
N ALA A 302 -16.36 -12.15 -0.26
CA ALA A 302 -16.27 -12.54 1.14
C ALA A 302 -14.81 -12.73 1.57
N TYR A 303 -13.99 -13.41 0.76
CA TYR A 303 -12.55 -13.55 0.99
C TYR A 303 -11.84 -12.18 1.06
N LEU A 304 -12.01 -11.33 0.05
CA LEU A 304 -11.39 -10.00 0.00
C LEU A 304 -11.86 -9.09 1.13
N LYS A 305 -13.11 -9.27 1.59
CA LYS A 305 -13.60 -8.56 2.77
C LYS A 305 -12.99 -9.13 4.04
N ALA A 306 -12.77 -10.43 4.18
CA ALA A 306 -12.11 -11.00 5.35
C ALA A 306 -10.62 -10.62 5.41
N HIS A 307 -9.94 -10.67 4.25
CA HIS A 307 -8.50 -10.52 4.07
C HIS A 307 -8.13 -9.45 3.03
N PRO A 308 -8.47 -8.16 3.27
CA PRO A 308 -8.21 -7.08 2.30
C PRO A 308 -6.72 -6.89 1.95
N ASN A 309 -5.82 -7.24 2.88
CA ASN A 309 -4.36 -7.28 2.72
C ASN A 309 -3.79 -8.71 2.84
N GLY A 310 -4.61 -9.74 2.58
CA GLY A 310 -4.18 -11.13 2.66
C GLY A 310 -3.12 -11.51 1.61
N HIS A 311 -2.50 -12.67 1.81
CA HIS A 311 -1.46 -13.25 0.95
C HIS A 311 -1.96 -13.69 -0.43
N TYR A 312 -3.28 -13.66 -0.65
CA TYR A 312 -3.93 -13.94 -1.93
C TYR A 312 -4.82 -12.79 -2.41
N SER A 313 -4.80 -11.63 -1.75
CA SER A 313 -5.67 -10.49 -2.07
C SER A 313 -5.50 -9.92 -3.48
N GLU A 314 -4.28 -9.92 -4.04
CA GLU A 314 -4.02 -9.42 -5.40
C GLU A 314 -4.54 -10.41 -6.46
N ILE A 315 -4.28 -11.71 -6.31
CA ILE A 315 -4.80 -12.73 -7.23
C ILE A 315 -6.32 -12.90 -7.08
N ALA A 316 -6.87 -12.71 -5.89
CA ALA A 316 -8.31 -12.71 -5.65
C ALA A 316 -9.00 -11.51 -6.31
N GLN A 317 -8.38 -10.33 -6.31
CA GLN A 317 -8.90 -9.18 -7.06
C GLN A 317 -8.90 -9.45 -8.57
N ALA A 318 -7.84 -10.04 -9.11
CA ALA A 318 -7.79 -10.41 -10.52
C ALA A 318 -8.85 -11.48 -10.88
N ALA A 319 -9.05 -12.47 -9.99
CA ALA A 319 -10.10 -13.48 -10.15
C ALA A 319 -11.50 -12.85 -10.11
N LEU A 320 -11.73 -11.90 -9.20
CA LEU A 320 -12.99 -11.16 -9.08
C LEU A 320 -13.29 -10.37 -10.36
N ASP A 321 -12.29 -9.65 -10.89
CA ASP A 321 -12.43 -8.88 -12.13
C ASP A 321 -12.87 -9.74 -13.29
N ARG A 322 -12.24 -10.92 -13.45
CA ARG A 322 -12.60 -11.87 -14.50
C ARG A 322 -14.05 -12.34 -14.36
N VAL A 323 -14.44 -12.80 -13.16
CA VAL A 323 -15.80 -13.32 -12.92
C VAL A 323 -16.85 -12.22 -13.11
N LEU A 324 -16.56 -10.98 -12.72
CA LEU A 324 -17.48 -9.86 -12.91
C LEU A 324 -17.54 -9.41 -14.37
N ALA A 325 -16.43 -9.39 -15.09
CA ALA A 325 -16.40 -9.09 -16.53
C ALA A 325 -17.22 -10.13 -17.34
N GLU A 326 -17.10 -11.42 -17.01
CA GLU A 326 -17.92 -12.50 -17.60
C GLU A 326 -19.43 -12.31 -17.33
N ARG A 327 -19.78 -11.61 -16.25
CA ARG A 327 -21.15 -11.26 -15.88
C ARG A 327 -21.59 -9.89 -16.43
N GLY A 328 -20.76 -9.24 -17.23
CA GLY A 328 -21.07 -7.95 -17.87
C GLY A 328 -20.92 -6.73 -16.96
N GLU A 329 -20.07 -6.78 -15.92
CA GLU A 329 -19.75 -5.59 -15.13
C GLU A 329 -19.08 -4.52 -16.01
N GLU A 330 -19.74 -3.36 -16.14
CA GLU A 330 -19.17 -2.18 -16.77
C GLU A 330 -18.36 -1.37 -15.74
N ARG A 331 -17.16 -1.88 -15.46
CA ARG A 331 -16.22 -1.23 -14.54
C ARG A 331 -15.83 0.15 -15.05
N VAL A 332 -15.89 1.17 -14.18
CA VAL A 332 -15.37 2.50 -14.50
C VAL A 332 -13.91 2.45 -14.92
N ARG A 333 -13.57 3.20 -15.97
CA ARG A 333 -12.19 3.33 -16.44
C ARG A 333 -11.46 4.37 -15.62
N ILE A 334 -10.36 3.98 -14.99
CA ILE A 334 -9.45 4.91 -14.31
C ILE A 334 -8.81 5.80 -15.38
N GLN A 335 -8.96 7.12 -15.27
CA GLN A 335 -8.32 8.05 -16.18
C GLN A 335 -6.95 8.45 -15.61
N THR A 336 -5.89 7.90 -16.20
CA THR A 336 -4.52 8.33 -15.94
C THR A 336 -3.94 9.04 -17.16
N SER A 337 -3.01 9.96 -16.94
CA SER A 337 -2.36 10.72 -18.00
C SER A 337 -0.86 10.83 -17.70
N PRO A 338 0.02 10.44 -18.65
CA PRO A 338 1.45 10.69 -18.52
C PRO A 338 1.83 12.18 -18.43
N ALA A 339 0.91 13.07 -18.84
CA ALA A 339 1.11 14.51 -18.76
C ALA A 339 0.71 15.12 -17.40
N ASN A 340 0.18 14.33 -16.46
CA ASN A 340 -0.14 14.80 -15.12
C ASN A 340 1.15 14.94 -14.29
N PRO A 341 1.59 16.16 -13.93
CA PRO A 341 2.83 16.35 -13.17
C PRO A 341 2.64 16.05 -11.67
N TYR A 342 1.41 15.87 -11.19
CA TYR A 342 1.09 15.62 -9.79
C TYR A 342 0.94 14.13 -9.48
N SER A 343 1.13 13.24 -10.47
CA SER A 343 1.13 11.81 -10.22
C SER A 343 2.15 11.07 -11.06
N HIS A 344 2.85 10.11 -10.44
CA HIS A 344 3.64 9.11 -11.16
C HIS A 344 2.76 8.12 -11.94
N GLY A 345 1.43 8.29 -11.93
CA GLY A 345 0.48 7.47 -12.67
C GLY A 345 0.25 6.09 -12.07
N SER A 346 -0.81 5.43 -12.53
CA SER A 346 -1.11 4.05 -12.17
C SER A 346 -1.53 3.25 -13.40
N TYR A 347 -1.26 1.94 -13.38
CA TYR A 347 -1.65 1.02 -14.45
C TYR A 347 -2.14 -0.30 -13.86
N ASP A 348 -3.22 -0.83 -14.40
CA ASP A 348 -3.57 -2.24 -14.21
C ASP A 348 -2.44 -3.12 -14.77
N ALA A 349 -2.29 -4.33 -14.22
CA ALA A 349 -1.35 -5.32 -14.74
C ALA A 349 -1.62 -5.59 -16.23
N GLY A 350 -0.55 -5.72 -17.01
CA GLY A 350 -0.68 -5.99 -18.43
C GLY A 350 -1.29 -7.36 -18.71
N VAL A 351 -2.07 -7.48 -19.78
CA VAL A 351 -2.76 -8.72 -20.14
C VAL A 351 -1.94 -9.52 -21.14
N MET A 352 -1.51 -10.71 -20.75
CA MET A 352 -0.84 -11.68 -21.64
C MET A 352 -1.82 -12.29 -22.64
N ARG A 353 -1.36 -12.55 -23.86
CA ARG A 353 -2.13 -13.15 -24.96
C ARG A 353 -1.43 -14.38 -25.52
N VAL A 354 -2.21 -15.31 -26.06
CA VAL A 354 -1.66 -16.46 -26.81
C VAL A 354 -0.86 -15.93 -27.99
N GLY A 355 0.35 -16.45 -28.19
CA GLY A 355 1.29 -15.98 -29.21
C GLY A 355 2.35 -14.99 -28.70
N ASP A 356 2.11 -14.33 -27.56
CA ASP A 356 3.08 -13.40 -26.97
C ASP A 356 4.42 -14.10 -26.75
N ARG A 357 5.50 -13.47 -27.23
CA ARG A 357 6.85 -14.03 -27.18
C ARG A 357 7.82 -13.06 -26.53
N TYR A 358 8.44 -13.52 -25.45
CA TYR A 358 9.41 -12.78 -24.64
C TYR A 358 10.76 -13.44 -24.79
N THR A 359 11.75 -12.69 -25.28
CA THR A 359 13.14 -13.16 -25.31
C THR A 359 13.95 -12.36 -24.30
N TYR A 360 14.61 -13.05 -23.38
CA TYR A 360 15.42 -12.46 -22.31
C TYR A 360 16.88 -12.85 -22.45
N ARG A 361 17.78 -11.90 -22.17
CA ARG A 361 19.19 -12.17 -21.86
C ARG A 361 19.28 -12.47 -20.37
N VAL A 362 19.81 -13.63 -20.00
CA VAL A 362 20.03 -14.07 -18.62
C VAL A 362 21.53 -14.07 -18.35
N MET A 363 21.96 -13.28 -17.38
CA MET A 363 23.36 -13.09 -16.99
C MET A 363 23.55 -13.60 -15.57
N ASN A 364 24.47 -14.53 -15.37
CA ASN A 364 24.95 -14.92 -14.04
C ASN A 364 26.19 -14.09 -13.71
N ARG A 365 26.05 -13.15 -12.78
CA ARG A 365 27.10 -12.20 -12.42
C ARG A 365 28.17 -12.80 -11.51
N LEU A 366 27.94 -13.98 -10.94
CA LEU A 366 28.94 -14.68 -10.13
C LEU A 366 30.03 -15.33 -10.99
N ASN A 367 29.69 -15.77 -12.21
CA ASN A 367 30.61 -16.49 -13.10
C ASN A 367 30.71 -15.88 -14.51
N GLY A 368 29.97 -14.82 -14.81
CA GLY A 368 29.96 -14.14 -16.11
C GLY A 368 29.23 -14.89 -17.23
N HIS A 369 28.56 -16.00 -16.95
CA HIS A 369 27.88 -16.78 -17.98
C HIS A 369 26.59 -16.08 -18.43
N GLU A 370 26.40 -15.96 -19.75
CA GLU A 370 25.21 -15.37 -20.36
C GLU A 370 24.50 -16.36 -21.30
N ARG A 371 23.18 -16.26 -21.39
CA ARG A 371 22.38 -17.02 -22.36
C ARG A 371 21.10 -16.27 -22.73
N ALA A 372 20.55 -16.56 -23.90
CA ALA A 372 19.21 -16.13 -24.28
C ALA A 372 18.16 -17.18 -23.90
N VAL A 373 16.98 -16.74 -23.47
CA VAL A 373 15.83 -17.61 -23.19
C VAL A 373 14.59 -17.00 -23.82
N THR A 374 13.85 -17.80 -24.59
CA THR A 374 12.58 -17.40 -25.18
C THR A 374 11.42 -18.13 -24.51
N GLN A 375 10.39 -17.37 -24.15
CA GLN A 375 9.14 -17.86 -23.58
C GLN A 375 8.01 -17.40 -24.49
N THR A 376 7.25 -18.35 -25.03
CA THR A 376 6.10 -18.07 -25.90
C THR A 376 4.84 -18.54 -25.21
N VAL A 377 3.83 -17.68 -25.08
CA VAL A 377 2.53 -18.07 -24.55
C VAL A 377 1.85 -19.00 -25.54
N THR A 378 1.68 -20.26 -25.16
CA THR A 378 1.09 -21.28 -26.02
C THR A 378 -0.38 -21.51 -25.72
N ARG A 379 -0.84 -21.24 -24.49
CA ARG A 379 -2.23 -21.46 -24.08
C ARG A 379 -2.59 -20.60 -22.89
N ILE A 380 -3.83 -20.12 -22.85
CA ILE A 380 -4.42 -19.48 -21.67
C ILE A 380 -5.73 -20.19 -21.37
N SER A 381 -5.91 -20.70 -20.16
CA SER A 381 -7.17 -21.32 -19.72
C SER A 381 -7.31 -21.19 -18.21
N ASP A 382 -8.53 -20.95 -17.73
CA ASP A 382 -8.85 -20.96 -16.30
C ASP A 382 -8.01 -19.98 -15.45
N GLY A 383 -7.43 -18.94 -16.07
CA GLY A 383 -6.54 -17.98 -15.41
C GLY A 383 -5.09 -18.41 -15.33
N MET A 384 -4.75 -19.57 -15.90
CA MET A 384 -3.38 -20.05 -16.08
C MET A 384 -2.86 -19.69 -17.46
N VAL A 385 -1.58 -19.34 -17.53
CA VAL A 385 -0.84 -19.03 -18.75
C VAL A 385 0.26 -20.06 -18.92
N GLU A 386 0.17 -20.83 -19.98
CA GLU A 386 1.18 -21.82 -20.37
C GLU A 386 2.16 -21.21 -21.36
N PHE A 387 3.44 -21.47 -21.12
CA PHE A 387 4.51 -21.11 -22.04
C PHE A 387 5.23 -22.35 -22.54
N ASN A 388 5.65 -22.29 -23.80
CA ASN A 388 6.44 -23.34 -24.44
C ASN A 388 5.82 -24.74 -24.24
N ASN A 389 4.52 -24.89 -24.51
CA ASN A 389 3.75 -26.13 -24.37
C ASN A 389 3.74 -26.69 -22.94
N GLY A 390 3.59 -25.82 -21.94
CA GLY A 390 3.44 -26.18 -20.53
C GLY A 390 4.76 -26.43 -19.78
N ALA A 391 5.92 -26.18 -20.41
CA ALA A 391 7.22 -26.26 -19.74
C ALA A 391 7.39 -25.21 -18.63
N PHE A 392 6.71 -24.07 -18.75
CA PHE A 392 6.67 -22.99 -17.78
C PHE A 392 5.24 -22.49 -17.67
N MET A 393 4.76 -22.26 -16.44
CA MET A 393 3.38 -21.83 -16.21
C MET A 393 3.33 -20.70 -15.19
N THR A 394 2.47 -19.73 -15.45
CA THR A 394 2.13 -18.66 -14.52
C THR A 394 0.63 -18.50 -14.38
N ASP A 395 0.17 -17.72 -13.41
CA ASP A 395 -1.15 -17.11 -13.50
C ASP A 395 -1.15 -15.95 -14.52
N GLN A 396 -2.28 -15.24 -14.64
CA GLN A 396 -2.41 -14.08 -15.53
C GLN A 396 -1.66 -12.82 -15.07
N LEU A 397 -1.27 -12.72 -13.80
CA LEU A 397 -0.40 -11.62 -13.30
C LEU A 397 1.09 -11.93 -13.52
N GLY A 398 1.42 -13.17 -13.90
CA GLY A 398 2.79 -13.63 -14.12
C GLY A 398 3.42 -14.32 -12.91
N ASN A 399 2.64 -14.60 -11.86
CA ASN A 399 3.09 -15.35 -10.68
C ASN A 399 3.40 -16.79 -11.06
N LEU A 400 4.55 -17.30 -10.62
CA LEU A 400 5.06 -18.59 -11.06
C LEU A 400 4.23 -19.72 -10.45
N LEU A 401 3.71 -20.62 -11.29
CA LEU A 401 3.02 -21.85 -10.87
C LEU A 401 3.89 -23.09 -11.14
N ARG A 402 4.63 -23.08 -12.27
CA ARG A 402 5.57 -24.15 -12.64
C ARG A 402 6.80 -23.58 -13.32
N SER A 403 7.99 -23.92 -12.83
CA SER A 403 9.26 -23.51 -13.45
C SER A 403 9.70 -24.46 -14.57
N ILE A 404 10.62 -23.99 -15.42
CA ILE A 404 11.24 -24.78 -16.49
C ILE A 404 11.96 -26.00 -15.92
N GLU A 405 12.54 -25.85 -14.72
CA GLU A 405 13.23 -26.90 -13.99
C GLU A 405 12.26 -27.91 -13.35
N GLY A 406 10.94 -27.66 -13.40
CA GLY A 406 9.90 -28.58 -12.92
C GLY A 406 9.43 -28.32 -11.49
N ALA A 407 9.92 -27.30 -10.80
CA ALA A 407 9.43 -26.91 -9.48
C ALA A 407 7.98 -26.42 -9.58
N ARG A 408 7.15 -26.80 -8.60
CA ARG A 408 5.74 -26.41 -8.48
C ARG A 408 5.58 -25.43 -7.33
N TYR A 409 4.67 -24.49 -7.48
CA TYR A 409 4.45 -23.40 -6.54
C TYR A 409 2.97 -23.38 -6.19
N ASP A 410 2.66 -23.20 -4.91
CA ASP A 410 1.31 -22.85 -4.49
C ASP A 410 0.95 -21.45 -5.00
N ASP A 411 -0.32 -21.06 -4.88
CA ASP A 411 -0.77 -19.71 -5.20
C ASP A 411 0.10 -18.67 -4.50
N ASN A 412 0.54 -17.68 -5.27
CA ASN A 412 1.43 -16.62 -4.82
C ASN A 412 1.13 -15.32 -5.56
N GLN A 413 1.47 -14.20 -4.93
CA GLN A 413 1.22 -12.86 -5.47
C GLN A 413 2.49 -12.02 -5.47
N VAL A 414 3.52 -12.45 -6.19
CA VAL A 414 4.73 -11.63 -6.36
C VAL A 414 4.43 -10.40 -7.23
N PHE A 415 3.48 -10.49 -8.15
CA PHE A 415 3.02 -9.38 -8.99
C PHE A 415 1.63 -8.91 -8.56
N PRO A 416 1.42 -7.59 -8.41
CA PRO A 416 0.15 -7.03 -8.01
C PRO A 416 -0.81 -6.90 -9.21
N ARG A 417 -2.09 -6.72 -8.93
CA ARG A 417 -3.14 -6.50 -9.93
C ARG A 417 -3.07 -5.11 -10.56
N ASP A 418 -2.56 -4.13 -9.84
CA ASP A 418 -2.33 -2.75 -10.27
C ASP A 418 -1.02 -2.20 -9.71
N TYR A 419 -0.40 -1.30 -10.47
CA TYR A 419 0.89 -0.68 -10.23
C TYR A 419 0.71 0.80 -9.92
N ALA A 420 1.14 1.20 -8.72
CA ALA A 420 1.24 2.58 -8.27
C ALA A 420 2.41 2.68 -7.28
N VAL A 421 3.17 3.77 -7.34
CA VAL A 421 4.28 4.02 -6.41
C VAL A 421 3.75 4.07 -4.97
N GLY A 422 4.47 3.46 -4.03
CA GLY A 422 4.08 3.34 -2.63
C GLY A 422 3.23 2.11 -2.30
N LYS A 423 2.73 1.37 -3.30
CA LYS A 423 1.95 0.14 -3.05
C LYS A 423 2.82 -0.94 -2.38
N GLU A 424 2.30 -1.51 -1.31
CA GLU A 424 2.92 -2.59 -0.53
C GLU A 424 1.98 -3.78 -0.37
N TRP A 425 2.54 -5.00 -0.39
CA TRP A 425 1.81 -6.24 -0.11
C TRP A 425 2.77 -7.37 0.28
N GLY A 426 2.24 -8.38 0.96
CA GLY A 426 2.96 -9.60 1.31
C GLY A 426 2.50 -10.80 0.51
N THR A 427 3.35 -11.82 0.38
CA THR A 427 2.95 -13.14 -0.12
C THR A 427 3.72 -14.25 0.58
N ARG A 428 3.03 -15.37 0.84
CA ARG A 428 3.62 -16.56 1.43
C ARG A 428 3.07 -17.80 0.74
N PHE A 429 3.94 -18.74 0.38
CA PHE A 429 3.57 -19.89 -0.44
C PHE A 429 4.56 -21.05 -0.30
N GLY A 430 4.06 -22.26 -0.54
CA GLY A 430 4.88 -23.47 -0.64
C GLY A 430 5.50 -23.65 -2.02
N VAL A 431 6.65 -24.33 -2.05
CA VAL A 431 7.34 -24.74 -3.27
C VAL A 431 7.72 -26.20 -3.16
N VAL A 432 7.36 -26.99 -4.16
CA VAL A 432 7.76 -28.41 -4.26
C VAL A 432 8.78 -28.54 -5.38
N GLN A 433 10.00 -28.92 -5.01
CA GLN A 433 11.07 -29.17 -5.96
C GLN A 433 10.85 -30.48 -6.74
N PRO A 434 11.45 -30.66 -7.92
CA PRO A 434 11.33 -31.90 -8.69
C PRO A 434 11.76 -33.16 -7.93
N ASN A 435 12.68 -33.02 -6.97
CA ASN A 435 13.14 -34.10 -6.11
C ASN A 435 12.21 -34.37 -4.90
N GLY A 436 11.05 -33.72 -4.82
CA GLY A 436 10.08 -33.86 -3.73
C GLY A 436 10.37 -33.01 -2.49
N THR A 437 11.46 -32.21 -2.48
CA THR A 437 11.77 -31.34 -1.34
C THR A 437 10.76 -30.19 -1.27
N HIS A 438 10.19 -29.96 -0.07
CA HIS A 438 9.30 -28.83 0.19
C HIS A 438 10.11 -27.63 0.70
N ASP A 439 9.74 -26.45 0.22
CA ASP A 439 10.24 -25.16 0.69
C ASP A 439 9.08 -24.22 0.98
N ALA A 440 9.28 -23.25 1.86
CA ALA A 440 8.29 -22.23 2.17
C ALA A 440 8.94 -20.87 1.95
N VAL A 441 8.21 -19.99 1.27
CA VAL A 441 8.69 -18.68 0.86
C VAL A 441 7.78 -17.63 1.47
N SER A 442 8.37 -16.57 2.03
CA SER A 442 7.65 -15.37 2.46
C SER A 442 8.35 -14.15 1.88
N PHE A 443 7.59 -13.28 1.23
CA PHE A 443 8.09 -12.04 0.64
C PHE A 443 7.24 -10.84 1.01
N ASP A 444 7.92 -9.74 1.28
CA ASP A 444 7.38 -8.39 1.31
C ASP A 444 7.72 -7.71 -0.01
N CYS A 445 6.74 -7.05 -0.60
CA CYS A 445 6.83 -6.42 -1.90
C CYS A 445 6.45 -4.94 -1.81
N LYS A 446 7.20 -4.07 -2.50
CA LYS A 446 6.93 -2.64 -2.56
C LYS A 446 7.24 -2.08 -3.93
N ILE A 447 6.35 -1.24 -4.47
CA ILE A 447 6.66 -0.40 -5.64
C ILE A 447 7.34 0.87 -5.13
N VAL A 448 8.65 0.96 -5.30
CA VAL A 448 9.46 2.02 -4.69
C VAL A 448 9.57 3.28 -5.55
N SER A 449 9.48 3.12 -6.87
CA SER A 449 9.62 4.24 -7.81
C SER A 449 9.09 3.87 -9.20
N ARG A 450 9.03 4.88 -10.08
CA ARG A 450 8.78 4.71 -11.51
C ARG A 450 9.82 5.55 -12.25
N ASP A 451 10.74 4.87 -12.91
CA ASP A 451 11.91 5.50 -13.52
C ASP A 451 12.20 4.90 -14.90
N ALA A 452 12.92 5.66 -15.72
CA ALA A 452 13.40 5.16 -17.00
C ALA A 452 14.48 4.08 -16.82
N ILE A 453 14.36 2.98 -17.54
CA ILE A 453 15.35 1.91 -17.65
C ILE A 453 15.69 1.62 -19.12
N ASP A 454 16.97 1.50 -19.41
CA ASP A 454 17.46 1.06 -20.72
C ASP A 454 17.78 -0.45 -20.67
N VAL A 455 17.18 -1.21 -21.57
CA VAL A 455 17.47 -2.63 -21.81
C VAL A 455 17.72 -2.86 -23.31
N PRO A 456 18.21 -4.03 -23.75
CA PRO A 456 18.44 -4.25 -25.19
C PRO A 456 17.18 -4.12 -26.06
N ALA A 457 15.99 -4.37 -25.50
CA ALA A 457 14.71 -4.15 -26.18
C ALA A 457 14.28 -2.67 -26.29
N GLY A 458 15.06 -1.72 -25.75
CA GLY A 458 14.77 -0.28 -25.79
C GLY A 458 14.70 0.37 -24.40
N ARG A 459 14.31 1.64 -24.40
CA ARG A 459 14.10 2.45 -23.19
C ARG A 459 12.64 2.37 -22.76
N TYR A 460 12.40 2.06 -21.49
CA TYR A 460 11.08 1.94 -20.89
C TYR A 460 10.97 2.87 -19.69
N ASP A 461 9.80 3.45 -19.49
CA ASP A 461 9.42 4.07 -18.22
C ASP A 461 8.73 2.98 -17.38
N ALA A 462 9.36 2.56 -16.28
CA ALA A 462 9.02 1.33 -15.60
C ALA A 462 8.88 1.49 -14.08
N PHE A 463 7.87 0.84 -13.52
CA PHE A 463 7.74 0.66 -12.08
C PHE A 463 8.84 -0.25 -11.56
N HIS A 464 9.56 0.22 -10.55
CA HIS A 464 10.56 -0.56 -9.84
C HIS A 464 9.92 -1.22 -8.62
N VAL A 465 9.86 -2.55 -8.63
CA VAL A 465 9.30 -3.36 -7.54
C VAL A 465 10.43 -4.04 -6.80
N GLU A 466 10.55 -3.75 -5.52
CA GLU A 466 11.44 -4.46 -4.61
C GLU A 466 10.69 -5.59 -3.93
N VAL A 467 11.31 -6.77 -3.91
CA VAL A 467 10.77 -7.96 -3.28
C VAL A 467 11.85 -8.54 -2.38
N THR A 468 11.61 -8.56 -1.08
CA THR A 468 12.56 -9.06 -0.09
C THR A 468 11.90 -10.11 0.77
N GLY A 469 12.64 -11.16 1.11
CA GLY A 469 12.20 -12.06 2.16
C GLY A 469 13.04 -13.30 2.25
N TRP A 470 12.44 -14.35 2.80
CA TRP A 470 13.16 -15.50 3.31
C TRP A 470 12.61 -16.79 2.71
N ARG A 471 13.46 -17.82 2.64
CA ARG A 471 13.02 -19.19 2.41
C ARG A 471 13.42 -20.05 3.59
N LEU A 472 12.54 -20.99 3.93
CA LEU A 472 12.71 -21.80 5.13
C LEU A 472 13.90 -22.76 5.02
N TYR A 473 14.12 -23.36 3.84
CA TYR A 473 15.17 -24.37 3.69
C TYR A 473 16.36 -23.84 2.90
N HIS A 474 16.20 -23.42 1.63
CA HIS A 474 17.34 -22.97 0.83
C HIS A 474 16.92 -22.08 -0.34
N PRO A 475 17.57 -20.93 -0.58
CA PRO A 475 18.49 -20.14 0.26
C PRO A 475 17.77 -19.32 1.37
N ALA A 476 18.50 -18.95 2.42
CA ALA A 476 17.95 -18.28 3.61
C ALA A 476 17.26 -16.94 3.28
N GLN A 477 17.89 -16.11 2.46
CA GLN A 477 17.36 -14.81 2.05
C GLN A 477 17.33 -14.70 0.53
N ARG A 478 16.26 -14.08 0.01
CA ARG A 478 16.14 -13.70 -1.40
C ARG A 478 15.72 -12.24 -1.51
N MET A 479 16.43 -11.53 -2.37
CA MET A 479 16.06 -10.20 -2.83
C MET A 479 15.84 -10.25 -4.33
N ARG A 480 14.76 -9.64 -4.80
CA ARG A 480 14.51 -9.40 -6.21
C ARG A 480 14.16 -7.93 -6.45
N ARG A 481 14.54 -7.47 -7.62
CA ARG A 481 14.12 -6.17 -8.15
C ARG A 481 13.52 -6.41 -9.51
N TYR A 482 12.30 -5.95 -9.73
CA TYR A 482 11.62 -6.05 -11.01
C TYR A 482 11.44 -4.66 -11.59
N TRP A 483 11.59 -4.55 -12.91
CA TRP A 483 11.19 -3.38 -13.67
C TRP A 483 10.00 -3.77 -14.54
N MET A 484 8.86 -3.15 -14.30
CA MET A 484 7.58 -3.46 -14.94
C MET A 484 7.11 -2.27 -15.77
N ALA A 485 6.76 -2.49 -17.03
CA ALA A 485 6.09 -1.48 -17.86
C ALA A 485 4.76 -2.06 -18.36
N PRO A 486 3.72 -2.13 -17.48
CA PRO A 486 2.49 -2.88 -17.75
C PRO A 486 1.73 -2.41 -19.00
N ASP A 487 1.90 -1.14 -19.37
CA ASP A 487 1.30 -0.53 -20.56
C ASP A 487 1.99 -0.90 -21.88
N LYS A 488 3.20 -1.48 -21.81
CA LYS A 488 4.01 -1.86 -22.97
C LYS A 488 4.24 -3.36 -23.08
N VAL A 489 4.56 -4.00 -21.96
CA VAL A 489 4.91 -5.42 -21.89
C VAL A 489 4.20 -6.02 -20.69
N PRO A 490 3.33 -7.03 -20.86
CA PRO A 490 2.56 -7.61 -19.75
C PRO A 490 3.39 -8.59 -18.90
N ARG A 491 4.70 -8.33 -18.75
CA ARG A 491 5.70 -9.04 -17.95
C ARG A 491 6.87 -8.11 -17.61
N PHE A 492 7.76 -8.55 -16.72
CA PHE A 492 8.94 -7.77 -16.36
C PHE A 492 9.83 -7.49 -17.58
N ILE A 493 10.32 -6.25 -17.67
CA ILE A 493 11.33 -5.78 -18.64
C ILE A 493 12.72 -6.19 -18.16
N ALA A 494 12.95 -6.14 -16.87
CA ALA A 494 14.17 -6.62 -16.24
C ALA A 494 13.87 -7.22 -14.86
N ILE A 495 14.74 -8.11 -14.42
CA ILE A 495 14.76 -8.61 -13.05
C ILE A 495 16.19 -8.80 -12.59
N GLU A 496 16.48 -8.41 -11.36
CA GLU A 496 17.66 -8.83 -10.62
C GLU A 496 17.25 -9.80 -9.51
N THR A 497 18.02 -10.87 -9.29
CA THR A 497 17.80 -11.83 -8.22
C THR A 497 19.10 -12.07 -7.50
N ILE A 498 19.11 -11.81 -6.19
CA ILE A 498 20.23 -12.10 -5.30
C ILE A 498 19.75 -13.05 -4.20
N ASP A 499 20.45 -14.18 -4.07
CA ASP A 499 20.22 -15.15 -3.02
C ASP A 499 21.41 -15.21 -2.07
N ARG A 500 21.13 -15.28 -0.76
CA ARG A 500 22.14 -15.45 0.28
C ARG A 500 21.83 -16.67 1.14
N ALA A 501 22.85 -17.49 1.39
CA ALA A 501 22.78 -18.57 2.37
C ALA A 501 22.75 -18.02 3.81
N HIS A 502 22.48 -18.88 4.80
CA HIS A 502 22.44 -18.48 6.22
C HIS A 502 23.73 -17.82 6.72
N ASN A 503 24.88 -18.14 6.11
CA ASN A 503 26.18 -17.53 6.44
C ASN A 503 26.45 -16.22 5.68
N GLY A 504 25.44 -15.63 5.02
CA GLY A 504 25.54 -14.39 4.25
C GLY A 504 26.20 -14.52 2.87
N LYS A 505 26.77 -15.69 2.54
CA LYS A 505 27.40 -15.93 1.24
C LYS A 505 26.36 -15.81 0.13
N VAL A 506 26.67 -15.01 -0.89
CA VAL A 506 25.86 -14.92 -2.11
C VAL A 506 25.96 -16.24 -2.86
N THR A 507 24.82 -16.90 -3.07
CA THR A 507 24.71 -18.18 -3.80
C THR A 507 24.11 -18.01 -5.19
N ARG A 508 23.44 -16.88 -5.45
CA ARG A 508 22.94 -16.48 -6.76
C ARG A 508 23.06 -14.97 -6.91
N ASP A 509 23.54 -14.53 -8.07
CA ASP A 509 23.42 -13.16 -8.56
C ASP A 509 23.12 -13.25 -10.05
N GLU A 510 21.85 -13.04 -10.40
CA GLU A 510 21.35 -13.19 -11.76
C GLU A 510 20.60 -11.93 -12.18
N ARG A 511 20.88 -11.42 -13.38
CA ARG A 511 20.09 -10.38 -14.03
C ARG A 511 19.47 -10.91 -15.31
N ARG A 512 18.19 -10.62 -15.52
CA ARG A 512 17.53 -10.84 -16.80
C ARG A 512 17.07 -9.52 -17.37
N GLU A 513 17.24 -9.35 -18.68
CA GLU A 513 16.80 -8.17 -19.41
C GLU A 513 16.09 -8.59 -20.68
N LEU A 514 15.02 -7.88 -21.01
CA LEU A 514 14.27 -8.10 -22.23
C LEU A 514 15.16 -7.76 -23.44
N LEU A 515 15.36 -8.75 -24.31
CA LEU A 515 15.97 -8.59 -25.63
C LEU A 515 14.92 -8.18 -26.66
N SER A 516 13.75 -8.79 -26.60
CA SER A 516 12.61 -8.43 -27.44
C SER A 516 11.29 -8.94 -26.86
N PHE A 517 10.22 -8.21 -27.16
CA PHE A 517 8.83 -8.64 -26.96
C PHE A 517 8.12 -8.57 -28.31
N VAL A 518 7.45 -9.66 -28.69
CA VAL A 518 6.61 -9.72 -29.89
C VAL A 518 5.20 -10.12 -29.44
N PRO A 519 4.20 -9.23 -29.60
CA PRO A 519 2.82 -9.56 -29.22
C PRO A 519 2.25 -10.64 -30.13
N GLY A 520 1.38 -11.46 -29.55
CA GLY A 520 0.69 -12.58 -30.22
C GLY A 520 -0.47 -12.19 -31.12
#